data_AF-A0A142XSG7-F1
#
_entry.id   AF-A0A142XSG7-F1
#
_cell.length_a   1.000
_cell.length_b   1.000
_cell.length_c   1.000
_cell.angle_alpha   90.00
_cell.angle_beta   90.00
_cell.angle_gamma   90.00
#
_symmetry.space_group_name_H-M   'P 1'
#
loop_
_entity.id
_entity.type
_entity.pdbx_description
1 polymer ?
#
loop_
_entity_poly.entity_id
_entity_poly.type
_entity_poly.pdbx_seq_one_letter_code
_entity_poly.pdbx_strand_id
1 'polypeptide(L)'
;MANLAVALANGGRGRRGNDADLYFFWSLERVGVIYGVDKIGDVDWYDFGANALIATQRGDGSWVGRSGHGTDVDTAFAILFLSRSNLVRDLAAKVQRNPANAELRANAAPPAPDDSVGAKPEPGTKPEPPAKPTPGTVEPPGKPVALAPPSTPKPTLGTTASEIAIELTRTSNADWEATLKRVREAKGQENTGALLAVIPLLEGERKATAREALAERLCRMTPISLRGMLKAEDVELRRGAALACAMKDDKNHIPDLIDALSDKNEAVAKAARAGLKSLTEKDFATANEWREWYASRK
;
A
#
# COMPACT_ATOMS: atom_id res chain seq x y z
N MET A 1 19.76 20.17 -14.64
CA MET A 1 20.70 20.16 -13.50
C MET A 1 20.98 21.56 -12.93
N ALA A 2 21.26 22.60 -13.74
CA ALA A 2 21.57 23.95 -13.24
C ALA A 2 20.49 24.60 -12.35
N ASN A 3 19.20 24.36 -12.63
CA ASN A 3 18.11 24.98 -11.86
C ASN A 3 17.92 24.38 -10.46
N LEU A 4 18.30 23.12 -10.24
CA LEU A 4 18.16 22.44 -8.94
C LEU A 4 19.28 22.86 -7.98
N ALA A 5 20.52 22.92 -8.48
CA ALA A 5 21.66 23.43 -7.71
C ALA A 5 21.47 24.90 -7.30
N VAL A 6 20.94 25.74 -8.19
CA VAL A 6 20.63 27.16 -7.91
C VAL A 6 19.44 27.31 -6.95
N ALA A 7 18.43 26.44 -7.01
CA ALA A 7 17.32 26.46 -6.07
C ALA A 7 17.77 26.05 -4.65
N LEU A 8 18.65 25.06 -4.53
CA LEU A 8 19.21 24.62 -3.25
C LEU A 8 20.20 25.65 -2.69
N ALA A 9 21.05 26.26 -3.52
CA ALA A 9 22.00 27.30 -3.11
C ALA A 9 21.32 28.60 -2.62
N ASN A 10 20.11 28.90 -3.09
CA ASN A 10 19.33 30.08 -2.69
C ASN A 10 18.29 29.78 -1.59
N GLY A 11 18.47 28.72 -0.80
CA GLY A 11 17.59 28.43 0.32
C GLY A 11 16.24 27.84 -0.10
N GLY A 12 16.18 27.06 -1.19
CA GLY A 12 14.97 26.42 -1.69
C GLY A 12 14.00 27.36 -2.42
N ARG A 13 14.33 28.66 -2.55
CA ARG A 13 13.47 29.64 -3.23
C ARG A 13 13.60 29.53 -4.75
N GLY A 14 12.71 28.75 -5.35
CA GLY A 14 12.48 28.80 -6.80
C GLY A 14 12.00 30.19 -7.26
N ARG A 15 12.09 30.46 -8.57
CA ARG A 15 11.68 31.73 -9.23
C ARG A 15 10.20 32.11 -9.05
N ARG A 16 9.39 31.23 -8.45
CA ARG A 16 8.09 31.54 -7.85
C ARG A 16 8.29 31.31 -6.36
N GLY A 17 8.27 32.38 -5.56
CA GLY A 17 8.49 32.29 -4.12
C GLY A 17 7.62 31.21 -3.52
N ASN A 18 8.22 30.11 -3.08
CA ASN A 18 7.52 28.97 -2.52
C ASN A 18 8.31 28.47 -1.32
N ASP A 19 7.71 28.70 -0.16
CA ASP A 19 8.10 28.16 1.13
C ASP A 19 8.08 26.61 1.09
N ALA A 20 8.98 25.99 1.86
CA ALA A 20 9.21 24.55 2.03
C ALA A 20 8.04 23.63 1.65
N ASP A 21 8.05 23.10 0.43
CA ASP A 21 7.16 22.01 0.02
C ASP A 21 7.72 20.68 0.56
N LEU A 22 7.03 20.11 1.55
CA LEU A 22 7.46 18.89 2.24
C LEU A 22 7.41 17.66 1.33
N TYR A 23 6.52 17.67 0.34
CA TYR A 23 6.48 16.66 -0.70
C TYR A 23 7.73 16.73 -1.60
N PHE A 24 8.19 17.95 -1.89
CA PHE A 24 9.44 18.16 -2.64
C PHE A 24 10.65 17.64 -1.84
N PHE A 25 10.76 17.96 -0.55
CA PHE A 25 11.84 17.44 0.28
C PHE A 25 11.83 15.92 0.32
N TRP A 26 10.67 15.30 0.57
CA TRP A 26 10.55 13.85 0.53
C TRP A 26 10.96 13.25 -0.83
N SER A 27 10.54 13.87 -1.94
CA SER A 27 10.92 13.43 -3.29
C SER A 27 12.43 13.57 -3.53
N LEU A 28 13.04 14.63 -3.00
CA LEU A 28 14.49 14.87 -3.05
C LEU A 28 15.25 13.78 -2.28
N GLU A 29 14.75 13.37 -1.12
CA GLU A 29 15.33 12.26 -0.35
C GLU A 29 15.32 10.95 -1.13
N ARG A 30 14.21 10.61 -1.81
CA ARG A 30 14.15 9.41 -2.66
C ARG A 30 15.25 9.41 -3.71
N VAL A 31 15.44 10.54 -4.39
CA VAL A 31 16.46 10.67 -5.45
C VAL A 31 17.87 10.62 -4.86
N GLY A 32 18.15 11.40 -3.81
CA GLY A 32 19.47 11.44 -3.18
C GLY A 32 19.89 10.08 -2.62
N VAL A 33 18.97 9.36 -1.99
CA VAL A 33 19.23 8.03 -1.41
C VAL A 33 19.37 6.94 -2.48
N ILE A 34 18.50 6.91 -3.49
CA ILE A 34 18.55 5.89 -4.55
C ILE A 34 19.86 5.99 -5.33
N TYR A 35 20.27 7.21 -5.69
CA TYR A 35 21.49 7.43 -6.47
C TYR A 35 22.76 7.53 -5.61
N GLY A 36 22.63 7.50 -4.27
CA GLY A 36 23.78 7.63 -3.36
C GLY A 36 24.53 8.95 -3.53
N VAL A 37 23.81 10.01 -3.86
CA VAL A 37 24.39 11.33 -4.13
C VAL A 37 24.43 12.07 -2.81
N ASP A 38 25.62 12.46 -2.33
CA ASP A 38 25.76 13.25 -1.11
C ASP A 38 25.56 14.76 -1.37
N LYS A 39 25.86 15.23 -2.60
CA LYS A 39 25.78 16.65 -2.98
C LYS A 39 25.11 16.86 -4.32
N ILE A 40 24.26 17.88 -4.41
CA ILE A 40 23.66 18.31 -5.67
C ILE A 40 24.31 19.64 -6.06
N GLY A 41 25.26 19.59 -6.99
CA GLY A 41 26.20 20.70 -7.20
C GLY A 41 27.13 20.82 -5.99
N ASP A 42 27.26 22.03 -5.43
CA ASP A 42 28.10 22.29 -4.25
C ASP A 42 27.34 22.16 -2.91
N VAL A 43 26.03 21.88 -2.95
CA VAL A 43 25.17 21.86 -1.77
C VAL A 43 24.99 20.43 -1.27
N ASP A 44 25.29 20.20 0.01
CA ASP A 44 24.81 19.03 0.73
C ASP A 44 23.29 19.17 0.89
N TRP A 45 22.56 18.39 0.09
CA TRP A 45 21.11 18.54 -0.01
C TRP A 45 20.41 18.03 1.25
N TYR A 46 21.00 17.06 1.97
CA TYR A 46 20.40 16.49 3.16
C TYR A 46 20.61 17.42 4.36
N ASP A 47 21.83 17.90 4.58
CA ASP A 47 22.11 18.88 5.63
C ASP A 47 21.28 20.15 5.42
N PHE A 48 21.17 20.61 4.17
CA PHE A 48 20.34 21.75 3.84
C PHE A 48 18.86 21.51 4.19
N GLY A 49 18.28 20.40 3.74
CA GLY A 49 16.87 20.09 4.00
C GLY A 49 16.58 19.80 5.47
N ALA A 50 17.49 19.14 6.18
CA ALA A 50 17.34 18.81 7.59
C ALA A 50 17.34 20.08 8.45
N ASN A 51 18.27 21.00 8.18
CA ASN A 51 18.30 22.31 8.85
C ASN A 51 17.02 23.12 8.58
N ALA A 52 16.52 23.11 7.34
CA ALA A 52 15.29 23.80 6.98
C ALA A 52 14.05 23.21 7.69
N LEU A 53 13.99 21.87 7.84
CA LEU A 53 12.90 21.21 8.56
C LEU A 53 13.01 21.48 10.07
N ILE A 54 14.17 21.29 10.68
CA ILE A 54 14.32 21.52 12.13
C ILE A 54 13.96 22.97 12.49
N ALA A 55 14.37 23.96 11.68
CA ALA A 55 14.04 25.37 11.91
C ALA A 55 12.53 25.68 11.81
N THR A 56 11.74 24.83 11.17
CA THR A 56 10.30 25.01 10.96
C THR A 56 9.45 24.05 11.79
N GLN A 57 10.09 23.22 12.63
CA GLN A 57 9.39 22.30 13.52
C GLN A 57 8.62 23.10 14.59
N ARG A 58 7.35 22.74 14.79
CA ARG A 58 6.53 23.33 15.84
C ARG A 58 6.89 22.76 17.22
N GLY A 59 6.44 23.42 18.28
CA GLY A 59 6.70 22.98 19.66
C GLY A 59 6.09 21.61 20.02
N ASP A 60 5.09 21.15 19.28
CA ASP A 60 4.51 19.81 19.40
C ASP A 60 5.23 18.76 18.52
N GLY A 61 6.28 19.16 17.81
CA GLY A 61 7.06 18.32 16.91
C GLY A 61 6.48 18.19 15.50
N SER A 62 5.36 18.85 15.19
CA SER A 62 4.70 18.76 13.88
C SER A 62 5.27 19.73 12.84
N TRP A 63 5.01 19.42 11.57
CA TRP A 63 5.21 20.31 10.44
C TRP A 63 3.89 20.56 9.72
N VAL A 64 3.74 21.77 9.19
CA VAL A 64 2.60 22.14 8.35
C VAL A 64 3.13 22.80 7.09
N GLY A 65 2.91 22.13 5.96
CA GLY A 65 3.20 22.62 4.62
C GLY A 65 2.08 23.51 4.10
N ARG A 66 2.37 24.28 3.05
CA ARG A 66 1.35 25.12 2.37
C ARG A 66 0.59 24.39 1.27
N SER A 67 0.94 23.14 0.97
CA SER A 67 0.35 22.32 -0.10
C SER A 67 -1.03 21.75 0.23
N GLY A 68 -1.55 22.03 1.44
CA GLY A 68 -2.92 21.67 1.81
C GLY A 68 -3.12 20.17 2.07
N HIS A 69 -2.03 19.42 2.26
CA HIS A 69 -2.07 17.98 2.54
C HIS A 69 -2.50 17.65 3.98
N GLY A 70 -2.40 18.63 4.88
CA GLY A 70 -2.74 18.48 6.29
C GLY A 70 -1.53 18.13 7.16
N THR A 71 -1.58 18.56 8.42
CA THR A 71 -0.46 18.48 9.38
C THR A 71 0.13 17.08 9.50
N ASP A 72 -0.70 16.03 9.47
CA ASP A 72 -0.23 14.66 9.64
C ASP A 72 0.58 14.17 8.45
N VAL A 73 0.14 14.51 7.23
CA VAL A 73 0.82 14.16 5.98
C VAL A 73 2.12 14.94 5.84
N ASP A 74 2.08 16.22 6.17
CA ASP A 74 3.24 17.11 6.18
C ASP A 74 4.29 16.64 7.19
N THR A 75 3.86 16.28 8.40
CA THR A 75 4.72 15.71 9.44
C THR A 75 5.30 14.37 9.01
N ALA A 76 4.51 13.51 8.36
CA ALA A 76 5.01 12.25 7.82
C ALA A 76 6.10 12.47 6.76
N PHE A 77 5.91 13.40 5.82
CA PHE A 77 6.94 13.71 4.81
C PHE A 77 8.20 14.29 5.44
N ALA A 78 8.08 15.16 6.45
CA ALA A 78 9.22 15.70 7.18
C ALA A 78 10.01 14.59 7.90
N ILE A 79 9.32 13.67 8.59
CA ILE A 79 9.97 12.55 9.27
C ILE A 79 10.59 11.57 8.26
N LEU A 80 9.92 11.28 7.14
CA LEU A 80 10.47 10.41 6.09
C LEU A 80 11.77 10.98 5.50
N PHE A 81 11.84 12.31 5.33
CA PHE A 81 13.05 13.01 4.93
C PHE A 81 14.14 12.91 6.01
N LEU A 82 13.83 13.32 7.25
CA LEU A 82 14.80 13.37 8.35
C LEU A 82 15.35 11.99 8.70
N SER A 83 14.51 10.95 8.66
CA SER A 83 14.92 9.57 8.96
C SER A 83 15.74 8.90 7.84
N ARG A 84 15.92 9.58 6.68
CA ARG A 84 16.51 8.99 5.46
C ARG A 84 15.94 7.59 5.20
N SER A 85 14.61 7.50 5.21
CA SER A 85 13.85 6.24 5.24
C SER A 85 14.05 5.42 3.96
N ASN A 86 15.19 4.74 3.87
CA ASN A 86 15.54 3.88 2.76
C ASN A 86 14.92 2.49 2.97
N LEU A 87 13.66 2.34 2.58
CA LEU A 87 12.93 1.06 2.63
C LEU A 87 13.54 0.01 1.68
N VAL A 88 14.37 0.42 0.72
CA VAL A 88 14.89 -0.46 -0.34
C VAL A 88 16.42 -0.39 -0.39
N ARG A 89 17.08 -0.60 0.75
CA ARG A 89 18.56 -0.53 0.89
C ARG A 89 19.30 -1.39 -0.13
N ASP A 90 18.78 -2.58 -0.41
CA ASP A 90 19.38 -3.53 -1.35
C ASP A 90 19.23 -3.07 -2.82
N LEU A 91 18.08 -2.46 -3.16
CA LEU A 91 17.88 -1.87 -4.49
C LEU A 91 18.75 -0.62 -4.67
N ALA A 92 18.85 0.24 -3.67
CA ALA A 92 19.73 1.41 -3.70
C ALA A 92 21.20 0.98 -3.90
N ALA A 93 21.66 -0.05 -3.17
CA ALA A 93 23.01 -0.60 -3.35
C ALA A 93 23.23 -1.16 -4.77
N LYS A 94 22.21 -1.80 -5.35
CA LYS A 94 22.26 -2.36 -6.71
C LYS A 94 22.29 -1.25 -7.79
N VAL A 95 21.49 -0.20 -7.62
CA VAL A 95 21.46 0.97 -8.52
C VAL A 95 22.77 1.74 -8.45
N GLN A 96 23.32 1.96 -7.24
CA GLN A 96 24.61 2.65 -7.06
C GLN A 96 25.78 1.88 -7.69
N ARG A 97 25.76 0.54 -7.67
CA ARG A 97 26.78 -0.30 -8.30
C ARG A 97 26.72 -0.29 -9.83
N ASN A 98 25.53 -0.09 -10.43
CA ASN A 98 25.38 -0.04 -11.88
C ASN A 98 24.22 0.90 -12.29
N PRO A 99 24.46 2.22 -12.32
CA PRO A 99 23.41 3.21 -12.58
C PRO A 99 22.88 3.17 -14.02
N ALA A 100 23.64 2.62 -14.97
CA ALA A 100 23.23 2.51 -16.37
C ALA A 100 22.25 1.36 -16.66
N ASN A 101 22.08 0.41 -15.72
CA ASN A 101 21.26 -0.79 -15.91
C ASN A 101 20.06 -0.85 -14.94
N ALA A 102 19.72 0.28 -14.33
CA ALA A 102 18.64 0.42 -13.36
C ALA A 102 17.28 0.61 -14.06
N GLU A 103 16.73 -0.46 -14.63
CA GLU A 103 15.34 -0.46 -15.12
C GLU A 103 14.41 -1.16 -14.12
N LEU A 104 13.32 -0.48 -13.73
CA LEU A 104 12.24 -1.10 -12.95
C LEU A 104 11.30 -1.84 -13.91
N ARG A 105 11.54 -3.14 -14.10
CA ARG A 105 10.66 -3.97 -14.94
C ARG A 105 9.52 -4.57 -14.11
N ALA A 106 8.30 -4.14 -14.41
CA ALA A 106 7.10 -4.78 -13.89
C ALA A 106 6.92 -6.13 -14.61
N ASN A 107 7.17 -7.23 -13.88
CA ASN A 107 7.17 -8.64 -14.30
C ASN A 107 8.49 -9.16 -14.88
N ALA A 108 9.22 -9.94 -14.07
CA ALA A 108 10.32 -10.77 -14.55
C ALA A 108 10.10 -12.23 -14.11
N ALA A 109 9.86 -13.10 -15.08
CA ALA A 109 10.13 -14.53 -14.97
C ALA A 109 11.67 -14.77 -15.00
N PRO A 110 12.19 -15.92 -14.54
CA PRO A 110 13.64 -16.15 -14.49
C PRO A 110 14.24 -16.26 -15.90
N PRO A 111 15.48 -15.80 -16.12
CA PRO A 111 16.10 -15.86 -17.45
C PRO A 111 16.57 -17.28 -17.76
N ALA A 112 16.28 -17.75 -18.98
CA ALA A 112 16.90 -18.94 -19.56
C ALA A 112 18.31 -18.61 -20.08
N PRO A 113 19.22 -19.59 -20.20
CA PRO A 113 20.59 -19.37 -20.64
C PRO A 113 20.66 -19.12 -22.16
N ASP A 114 21.62 -18.29 -22.51
CA ASP A 114 21.94 -17.78 -23.85
C ASP A 114 22.57 -18.86 -24.73
N ASP A 115 22.09 -18.99 -25.97
CA ASP A 115 22.87 -19.47 -27.12
C ASP A 115 22.26 -19.00 -28.43
N SER A 116 23.12 -18.40 -29.25
CA SER A 116 22.83 -17.68 -30.50
C SER A 116 22.82 -18.55 -31.77
N VAL A 117 22.32 -17.96 -32.87
CA VAL A 117 22.38 -18.34 -34.32
C VAL A 117 21.24 -19.27 -34.80
N GLY A 118 20.45 -19.03 -35.84
CA GLY A 118 20.30 -17.97 -36.85
C GLY A 118 19.33 -18.43 -37.97
N ALA A 119 18.86 -17.47 -38.79
CA ALA A 119 18.17 -17.58 -40.11
C ALA A 119 16.64 -17.28 -40.20
N LYS A 120 16.32 -16.22 -40.97
CA LYS A 120 15.02 -15.74 -41.52
C LYS A 120 14.70 -16.49 -42.85
N PRO A 121 13.50 -16.43 -43.53
CA PRO A 121 12.60 -15.26 -43.69
C PRO A 121 11.04 -15.49 -43.67
N GLU A 122 10.34 -14.34 -43.75
CA GLU A 122 8.90 -13.94 -43.77
C GLU A 122 7.95 -14.58 -44.86
N PRO A 123 6.62 -14.27 -44.99
CA PRO A 123 5.82 -13.13 -44.47
C PRO A 123 4.36 -13.40 -43.98
N GLY A 124 3.75 -12.43 -43.29
CA GLY A 124 2.29 -12.44 -43.07
C GLY A 124 1.71 -11.35 -42.14
N THR A 125 1.31 -10.23 -42.75
CA THR A 125 0.21 -9.31 -42.35
C THR A 125 0.15 -8.71 -40.93
N LYS A 126 0.30 -7.38 -40.92
CA LYS A 126 0.08 -6.44 -39.81
C LYS A 126 -1.43 -6.22 -39.56
N PRO A 127 -1.90 -6.26 -38.30
CA PRO A 127 -3.11 -5.53 -37.90
C PRO A 127 -2.79 -4.28 -37.08
N GLU A 128 -3.64 -3.28 -37.27
CA GLU A 128 -3.59 -1.88 -36.88
C GLU A 128 -3.92 -1.63 -35.38
N PRO A 129 -3.52 -0.48 -34.78
CA PRO A 129 -3.82 -0.15 -33.37
C PRO A 129 -5.29 0.27 -33.17
N PRO A 130 -5.93 -0.02 -32.02
CA PRO A 130 -7.30 0.39 -31.75
C PRO A 130 -7.43 1.89 -31.45
N ALA A 131 -8.57 2.44 -31.89
CA ALA A 131 -8.91 3.86 -31.96
C ALA A 131 -9.30 4.53 -30.63
N LYS A 132 -9.14 5.86 -30.59
CA LYS A 132 -9.61 6.79 -29.54
C LYS A 132 -11.16 6.86 -29.51
N PRO A 133 -11.80 7.05 -28.34
CA PRO A 133 -13.22 7.40 -28.29
C PRO A 133 -13.45 8.91 -28.47
N THR A 134 -14.40 9.25 -29.34
CA THR A 134 -14.93 10.60 -29.66
C THR A 134 -16.13 11.00 -28.78
N PRO A 135 -16.54 12.30 -28.78
CA PRO A 135 -17.35 12.96 -27.75
C PRO A 135 -18.87 12.93 -28.00
N GLY A 136 -19.64 12.89 -26.91
CA GLY A 136 -21.10 13.08 -26.92
C GLY A 136 -21.52 14.45 -26.40
N THR A 137 -22.10 15.23 -27.30
CA THR A 137 -23.09 16.33 -27.24
C THR A 137 -23.24 17.20 -25.98
N VAL A 138 -23.09 18.51 -26.18
CA VAL A 138 -23.31 19.63 -25.26
C VAL A 138 -24.74 20.19 -25.43
N GLU A 139 -25.42 20.50 -24.33
CA GLU A 139 -26.61 21.37 -24.29
C GLU A 139 -26.31 22.59 -23.36
N PRO A 140 -26.66 23.86 -23.71
CA PRO A 140 -26.19 25.07 -23.00
C PRO A 140 -27.29 25.71 -22.10
N PRO A 141 -27.09 26.86 -21.39
CA PRO A 141 -26.96 26.89 -19.93
C PRO A 141 -28.07 27.69 -19.20
N GLY A 142 -28.35 27.35 -17.93
CA GLY A 142 -29.36 28.03 -17.11
C GLY A 142 -28.95 28.28 -15.64
N LYS A 143 -28.42 29.49 -15.39
CA LYS A 143 -28.21 30.22 -14.10
C LYS A 143 -27.11 29.75 -13.12
N PRO A 144 -26.40 30.69 -12.47
CA PRO A 144 -25.26 30.37 -11.61
C PRO A 144 -25.73 29.96 -10.22
N VAL A 145 -25.42 28.73 -9.81
CA VAL A 145 -25.42 28.35 -8.39
C VAL A 145 -24.10 28.83 -7.82
N ALA A 146 -24.17 29.81 -6.90
CA ALA A 146 -23.01 30.25 -6.14
C ALA A 146 -22.46 29.08 -5.33
N LEU A 147 -21.20 28.69 -5.58
CA LEU A 147 -20.48 27.73 -4.74
C LEU A 147 -20.30 28.34 -3.35
N ALA A 148 -20.88 27.71 -2.34
CA ALA A 148 -20.47 27.93 -0.96
C ALA A 148 -18.99 27.54 -0.81
N PRO A 149 -18.19 28.26 -0.01
CA PRO A 149 -16.79 27.92 0.21
C PRO A 149 -16.64 26.51 0.80
N PRO A 150 -15.57 25.78 0.47
CA PRO A 150 -15.34 24.44 0.99
C PRO A 150 -15.17 24.52 2.51
N SER A 151 -16.13 23.98 3.25
CA SER A 151 -15.99 23.73 4.68
C SER A 151 -14.87 22.71 4.86
N THR A 152 -13.72 23.16 5.36
CA THR A 152 -12.62 22.29 5.80
C THR A 152 -13.16 21.29 6.84
N PRO A 153 -13.03 19.97 6.65
CA PRO A 153 -13.36 19.03 7.71
C PRO A 153 -12.42 19.28 8.90
N LYS A 154 -12.99 19.52 10.09
CA LYS A 154 -12.25 19.59 11.35
C LYS A 154 -11.49 18.29 11.58
N PRO A 155 -10.29 18.31 12.23
CA PRO A 155 -9.62 17.09 12.62
C PRO A 155 -10.52 16.35 13.63
N THR A 156 -11.06 15.21 13.21
CA THR A 156 -11.82 14.29 14.07
C THR A 156 -10.93 13.10 14.40
N LEU A 157 -10.75 12.85 15.69
CA LEU A 157 -10.07 11.67 16.22
C LEU A 157 -10.59 10.39 15.52
N GLY A 158 -9.69 9.56 14.98
CA GLY A 158 -10.06 8.26 14.39
C GLY A 158 -10.16 8.25 12.85
N THR A 159 -9.33 9.05 12.17
CA THR A 159 -9.33 9.10 10.69
C THR A 159 -8.21 8.23 10.10
N THR A 160 -7.10 8.02 10.82
CA THR A 160 -5.98 7.18 10.37
C THR A 160 -5.99 5.78 10.99
N ALA A 161 -5.36 4.80 10.33
CA ALA A 161 -5.26 3.43 10.84
C ALA A 161 -4.58 3.36 12.22
N SER A 162 -3.54 4.17 12.41
CA SER A 162 -2.78 4.23 13.66
C SER A 162 -3.59 4.81 14.81
N GLU A 163 -4.36 5.87 14.57
CA GLU A 163 -5.25 6.44 15.61
C GLU A 163 -6.31 5.44 16.05
N ILE A 164 -6.95 4.76 15.09
CA ILE A 164 -7.98 3.76 15.38
C ILE A 164 -7.36 2.57 16.15
N ALA A 165 -6.14 2.14 15.79
CA ALA A 165 -5.43 1.09 16.53
C ALA A 165 -5.08 1.51 17.97
N ILE A 166 -4.65 2.76 18.15
CA ILE A 166 -4.37 3.33 19.48
C ILE A 166 -5.66 3.40 20.31
N GLU A 167 -6.76 3.83 19.69
CA GLU A 167 -8.09 3.84 20.33
C GLU A 167 -8.46 2.43 20.81
N LEU A 168 -8.45 1.44 19.92
CA LEU A 168 -8.75 0.04 20.24
C LEU A 168 -7.88 -0.53 21.37
N THR A 169 -6.61 -0.17 21.40
CA THR A 169 -5.69 -0.62 22.46
C THR A 169 -6.08 -0.05 23.83
N ARG A 170 -6.54 1.20 23.85
CA ARG A 170 -6.91 1.93 25.08
C ARG A 170 -8.35 1.71 25.52
N THR A 171 -9.18 1.09 24.68
CA THR A 171 -10.59 0.81 24.99
C THR A 171 -10.72 -0.09 26.22
N SER A 172 -11.64 0.29 27.11
CA SER A 172 -12.01 -0.49 28.29
C SER A 172 -12.63 -1.83 27.89
N ASN A 173 -12.71 -2.81 28.80
CA ASN A 173 -13.41 -4.07 28.51
C ASN A 173 -14.91 -3.85 28.26
N ALA A 174 -15.53 -2.87 28.92
CA ALA A 174 -16.96 -2.58 28.79
C ALA A 174 -17.30 -2.03 27.38
N ASP A 175 -16.41 -1.22 26.81
CA ASP A 175 -16.63 -0.56 25.52
C ASP A 175 -16.02 -1.34 24.34
N TRP A 176 -15.30 -2.43 24.61
CA TRP A 176 -14.54 -3.19 23.62
C TRP A 176 -15.42 -3.67 22.46
N GLU A 177 -16.52 -4.35 22.77
CA GLU A 177 -17.40 -4.94 21.75
C GLU A 177 -18.04 -3.86 20.86
N ALA A 178 -18.52 -2.76 21.47
CA ALA A 178 -19.11 -1.65 20.74
C ALA A 178 -18.09 -0.95 19.83
N THR A 179 -16.87 -0.74 20.32
CA THR A 179 -15.78 -0.10 19.56
C THR A 179 -15.32 -0.99 18.42
N LEU A 180 -15.14 -2.29 18.68
CA LEU A 180 -14.75 -3.25 17.66
C LEU A 180 -15.81 -3.38 16.56
N LYS A 181 -17.08 -3.43 16.93
CA LYS A 181 -18.20 -3.42 15.97
C LYS A 181 -18.17 -2.18 15.07
N ARG A 182 -17.94 -1.00 15.65
CA ARG A 182 -17.82 0.25 14.89
C ARG A 182 -16.67 0.18 13.88
N VAL A 183 -15.49 -0.24 14.29
CA VAL A 183 -14.31 -0.37 13.40
C VAL A 183 -14.55 -1.41 12.31
N ARG A 184 -15.16 -2.55 12.65
CA ARG A 184 -15.55 -3.60 11.69
C ARG A 184 -16.52 -3.06 10.63
N GLU A 185 -17.49 -2.24 11.02
CA GLU A 185 -18.57 -1.80 10.13
C GLU A 185 -18.26 -0.53 9.34
N ALA A 186 -17.34 0.30 9.84
CA ALA A 186 -16.93 1.56 9.22
C ALA A 186 -16.39 1.35 7.80
N LYS A 187 -16.49 2.36 6.93
CA LYS A 187 -15.89 2.31 5.58
C LYS A 187 -14.43 2.78 5.66
N GLY A 188 -13.62 2.39 4.67
CA GLY A 188 -12.22 2.82 4.57
C GLY A 188 -11.20 1.71 4.84
N GLN A 189 -10.04 1.80 4.19
CA GLN A 189 -8.97 0.81 4.33
C GLN A 189 -8.24 0.95 5.68
N GLU A 190 -8.35 2.12 6.30
CA GLU A 190 -7.73 2.50 7.56
C GLU A 190 -8.19 1.61 8.70
N ASN A 191 -9.47 1.23 8.72
CA ASN A 191 -10.02 0.29 9.70
C ASN A 191 -9.44 -1.12 9.55
N THR A 192 -9.20 -1.57 8.31
CA THR A 192 -8.52 -2.85 8.07
C THR A 192 -7.07 -2.77 8.56
N GLY A 193 -6.37 -1.68 8.21
CA GLY A 193 -5.02 -1.42 8.70
C GLY A 193 -4.94 -1.32 10.23
N ALA A 194 -5.94 -0.72 10.87
CA ALA A 194 -6.03 -0.59 12.33
C ALA A 194 -6.15 -1.94 13.02
N LEU A 195 -7.02 -2.81 12.49
CA LEU A 195 -7.16 -4.19 12.99
C LEU A 195 -5.85 -4.97 12.84
N LEU A 196 -5.18 -4.87 11.69
CA LEU A 196 -3.88 -5.51 11.47
C LEU A 196 -2.80 -4.99 12.42
N ALA A 197 -2.78 -3.69 12.69
CA ALA A 197 -1.82 -3.08 13.60
C ALA A 197 -2.08 -3.48 15.07
N VAL A 198 -3.34 -3.62 15.48
CA VAL A 198 -3.70 -3.89 16.88
C VAL A 198 -3.65 -5.37 17.25
N ILE A 199 -4.00 -6.28 16.34
CA ILE A 199 -4.07 -7.73 16.62
C ILE A 199 -2.77 -8.30 17.25
N PRO A 200 -1.56 -7.94 16.77
CA PRO A 200 -0.31 -8.41 17.38
C PRO A 200 -0.11 -7.95 18.83
N LEU A 201 -0.74 -6.83 19.23
CA LEU A 201 -0.63 -6.23 20.56
C LEU A 201 -1.69 -6.75 21.55
N LEU A 202 -2.71 -7.44 21.05
CA LEU A 202 -3.80 -7.99 21.87
C LEU A 202 -3.50 -9.43 22.29
N GLU A 203 -4.02 -9.82 23.45
CA GLU A 203 -3.91 -11.17 23.98
C GLU A 203 -5.29 -11.74 24.37
N GLY A 204 -5.36 -13.07 24.44
CA GLY A 204 -6.56 -13.80 24.86
C GLY A 204 -7.81 -13.51 24.01
N GLU A 205 -8.93 -13.28 24.68
CA GLU A 205 -10.25 -13.08 24.07
C GLU A 205 -10.32 -11.82 23.17
N ARG A 206 -9.65 -10.72 23.56
CA ARG A 206 -9.57 -9.51 22.73
C ARG A 206 -8.89 -9.79 21.39
N LYS A 207 -7.83 -10.59 21.39
CA LYS A 207 -7.14 -11.00 20.16
C LYS A 207 -8.04 -11.86 19.27
N ALA A 208 -8.78 -12.79 19.88
CA ALA A 208 -9.69 -13.69 19.15
C ALA A 208 -10.82 -12.90 18.47
N THR A 209 -11.51 -12.03 19.22
CA THR A 209 -12.59 -11.19 18.70
C THR A 209 -12.10 -10.18 17.65
N ALA A 210 -10.92 -9.58 17.83
CA ALA A 210 -10.34 -8.68 16.81
C ALA A 210 -10.02 -9.40 15.48
N ARG A 211 -9.50 -10.63 15.56
CA ARG A 211 -9.24 -11.49 14.40
C ARG A 211 -10.51 -11.89 13.66
N GLU A 212 -11.58 -12.17 14.40
CA GLU A 212 -12.89 -12.47 13.84
C GLU A 212 -13.48 -11.24 13.13
N ALA A 213 -13.43 -10.07 13.78
CA ALA A 213 -13.87 -8.81 13.19
C ALA A 213 -13.11 -8.47 11.90
N LEU A 214 -11.81 -8.77 11.83
CA LEU A 214 -11.03 -8.64 10.60
C LEU A 214 -11.57 -9.56 9.49
N ALA A 215 -11.79 -10.85 9.78
CA ALA A 215 -12.32 -11.81 8.80
C ALA A 215 -13.72 -11.39 8.28
N GLU A 216 -14.63 -11.01 9.18
CA GLU A 216 -15.97 -10.51 8.83
C GLU A 216 -15.92 -9.26 7.97
N ARG A 217 -14.99 -8.34 8.26
CA ARG A 217 -14.77 -7.15 7.44
C ARG A 217 -14.29 -7.52 6.04
N LEU A 218 -13.34 -8.45 5.94
CA LEU A 218 -12.78 -8.91 4.67
C LEU A 218 -13.81 -9.64 3.81
N CYS A 219 -14.85 -10.26 4.39
CA CYS A 219 -15.95 -10.86 3.62
C CYS A 219 -16.65 -9.87 2.67
N ARG A 220 -16.64 -8.59 3.01
CA ARG A 220 -17.24 -7.50 2.21
C ARG A 220 -16.39 -7.12 1.00
N MET A 221 -15.17 -7.65 0.89
CA MET A 221 -14.25 -7.38 -0.21
C MET A 221 -14.60 -8.20 -1.47
N THR A 222 -14.11 -7.73 -2.61
CA THR A 222 -14.28 -8.44 -3.88
C THR A 222 -13.41 -9.72 -3.93
N PRO A 223 -13.76 -10.72 -4.74
CA PRO A 223 -12.92 -11.91 -4.92
C PRO A 223 -11.48 -11.58 -5.35
N ILE A 224 -11.30 -10.58 -6.23
CA ILE A 224 -9.98 -10.16 -6.70
C ILE A 224 -9.15 -9.60 -5.54
N SER A 225 -9.77 -8.76 -4.69
CA SER A 225 -9.10 -8.20 -3.51
C SER A 225 -8.70 -9.29 -2.51
N LEU A 226 -9.58 -10.25 -2.23
CA LEU A 226 -9.28 -11.38 -1.34
C LEU A 226 -8.12 -12.25 -1.85
N ARG A 227 -8.07 -12.51 -3.16
CA ARG A 227 -6.94 -13.21 -3.80
C ARG A 227 -5.61 -12.46 -3.60
N GLY A 228 -5.63 -11.12 -3.72
CA GLY A 228 -4.47 -10.30 -3.42
C GLY A 228 -4.04 -10.40 -1.96
N MET A 229 -5.00 -10.33 -1.03
CA MET A 229 -4.76 -10.39 0.40
C MET A 229 -4.24 -11.76 0.88
N LEU A 230 -4.65 -12.86 0.22
CA LEU A 230 -4.08 -14.20 0.45
C LEU A 230 -2.58 -14.30 0.11
N LYS A 231 -2.05 -13.35 -0.67
CA LYS A 231 -0.63 -13.28 -1.06
C LYS A 231 0.12 -12.15 -0.37
N ALA A 232 -0.51 -11.45 0.56
CA ALA A 232 0.11 -10.35 1.28
C ALA A 232 1.25 -10.82 2.20
N GLU A 233 2.19 -9.93 2.50
CA GLU A 233 3.30 -10.21 3.43
C GLU A 233 2.80 -10.43 4.87
N ASP A 234 1.77 -9.69 5.27
CA ASP A 234 1.19 -9.75 6.61
C ASP A 234 0.44 -11.08 6.85
N VAL A 235 0.81 -11.77 7.93
CA VAL A 235 0.28 -13.09 8.30
C VAL A 235 -1.19 -13.02 8.74
N GLU A 236 -1.58 -11.99 9.51
CA GLU A 236 -2.95 -11.84 10.00
C GLU A 236 -3.89 -11.49 8.86
N LEU A 237 -3.42 -10.71 7.88
CA LEU A 237 -4.16 -10.41 6.66
C LEU A 237 -4.38 -11.66 5.81
N ARG A 238 -3.37 -12.51 5.60
CA ARG A 238 -3.53 -13.79 4.89
C ARG A 238 -4.50 -14.72 5.60
N ARG A 239 -4.37 -14.86 6.93
CA ARG A 239 -5.26 -15.69 7.76
C ARG A 239 -6.71 -15.18 7.69
N GLY A 240 -6.90 -13.87 7.85
CA GLY A 240 -8.22 -13.24 7.77
C GLY A 240 -8.84 -13.41 6.38
N ALA A 241 -8.05 -13.28 5.31
CA ALA A 241 -8.52 -13.48 3.94
C ALA A 241 -8.94 -14.93 3.68
N ALA A 242 -8.17 -15.92 4.18
CA ALA A 242 -8.53 -17.34 4.06
C ALA A 242 -9.86 -17.66 4.75
N LEU A 243 -10.09 -17.13 5.96
CA LEU A 243 -11.38 -17.26 6.65
C LEU A 243 -12.50 -16.54 5.91
N ALA A 244 -12.24 -15.34 5.40
CA ALA A 244 -13.24 -14.57 4.64
C ALA A 244 -13.68 -15.30 3.36
N CYS A 245 -12.76 -15.97 2.66
CA CYS A 245 -13.10 -16.82 1.51
C CYS A 245 -14.04 -17.97 1.90
N ALA A 246 -13.83 -18.58 3.07
CA ALA A 246 -14.71 -19.63 3.59
C ALA A 246 -16.11 -19.09 3.93
N MET A 247 -16.16 -17.96 4.65
CA MET A 247 -17.41 -17.34 5.10
C MET A 247 -18.29 -16.83 3.94
N LYS A 248 -17.67 -16.47 2.82
CA LYS A 248 -18.39 -15.99 1.63
C LYS A 248 -19.06 -17.10 0.82
N ASP A 249 -18.79 -18.36 1.13
CA ASP A 249 -19.25 -19.55 0.38
C ASP A 249 -18.94 -19.50 -1.14
N ASP A 250 -17.88 -18.77 -1.53
CA ASP A 250 -17.52 -18.56 -2.93
C ASP A 250 -16.46 -19.59 -3.39
N LYS A 251 -16.92 -20.57 -4.18
CA LYS A 251 -16.09 -21.66 -4.73
C LYS A 251 -15.01 -21.18 -5.70
N ASN A 252 -15.05 -19.94 -6.17
CA ASN A 252 -14.00 -19.36 -7.01
C ASN A 252 -12.66 -19.21 -6.27
N HIS A 253 -12.68 -19.23 -4.94
CA HIS A 253 -11.48 -19.15 -4.10
C HIS A 253 -10.84 -20.50 -3.80
N ILE A 254 -11.43 -21.62 -4.21
CA ILE A 254 -10.87 -22.94 -3.96
C ILE A 254 -9.40 -23.05 -4.42
N PRO A 255 -9.01 -22.63 -5.64
CA PRO A 255 -7.59 -22.67 -6.04
C PRO A 255 -6.68 -21.86 -5.12
N ASP A 256 -7.13 -20.66 -4.74
CA ASP A 256 -6.35 -19.75 -3.90
C ASP A 256 -6.18 -20.32 -2.47
N LEU A 257 -7.21 -20.98 -1.94
CA LEU A 257 -7.16 -21.66 -0.64
C LEU A 257 -6.29 -22.92 -0.68
N ILE A 258 -6.29 -23.67 -1.79
CA ILE A 258 -5.39 -24.82 -1.97
C ILE A 258 -3.92 -24.38 -1.94
N ASP A 259 -3.60 -23.25 -2.58
CA ASP A 259 -2.25 -22.70 -2.51
C ASP A 259 -1.90 -22.22 -1.09
N ALA A 260 -2.86 -21.63 -0.37
CA ALA A 260 -2.68 -21.20 1.02
C ALA A 260 -2.46 -22.38 2.02
N LEU A 261 -2.75 -23.63 1.64
CA LEU A 261 -2.36 -24.79 2.46
C LEU A 261 -0.85 -24.96 2.60
N SER A 262 -0.09 -24.42 1.65
CA SER A 262 1.39 -24.47 1.64
C SER A 262 2.01 -23.22 2.29
N ASP A 263 1.22 -22.41 3.00
CA ASP A 263 1.72 -21.23 3.69
C ASP A 263 2.74 -21.61 4.77
N LYS A 264 3.77 -20.78 4.95
CA LYS A 264 4.80 -20.97 5.99
C LYS A 264 4.21 -20.89 7.39
N ASN A 265 3.12 -20.15 7.56
CA ASN A 265 2.45 -19.99 8.84
C ASN A 265 1.31 -21.01 9.01
N GLU A 266 1.40 -21.83 10.06
CA GLU A 266 0.43 -22.88 10.34
C GLU A 266 -1.00 -22.35 10.57
N ALA A 267 -1.16 -21.14 11.11
CA ALA A 267 -2.48 -20.55 11.34
C ALA A 267 -3.20 -20.21 10.03
N VAL A 268 -2.45 -19.78 9.00
CA VAL A 268 -2.99 -19.52 7.66
C VAL A 268 -3.38 -20.84 7.00
N ALA A 269 -2.50 -21.84 7.05
CA ALA A 269 -2.77 -23.17 6.49
C ALA A 269 -3.99 -23.86 7.15
N LYS A 270 -4.13 -23.74 8.49
CA LYS A 270 -5.31 -24.22 9.22
C LYS A 270 -6.60 -23.51 8.80
N ALA A 271 -6.56 -22.18 8.65
CA ALA A 271 -7.70 -21.40 8.15
C ALA A 271 -8.09 -21.82 6.73
N ALA A 272 -7.11 -22.00 5.84
CA ALA A 272 -7.34 -22.45 4.48
C ALA A 272 -7.96 -23.86 4.42
N ARG A 273 -7.46 -24.80 5.25
CA ARG A 273 -8.02 -26.16 5.34
C ARG A 273 -9.45 -26.14 5.86
N ALA A 274 -9.73 -25.37 6.91
CA ALA A 274 -11.09 -25.21 7.44
C ALA A 274 -12.02 -24.65 6.36
N GLY A 275 -11.56 -23.66 5.59
CA GLY A 275 -12.32 -23.09 4.48
C GLY A 275 -12.61 -24.10 3.37
N LEU A 276 -11.59 -24.85 2.92
CA LEU A 276 -11.77 -25.89 1.91
C LEU A 276 -12.76 -26.97 2.37
N LYS A 277 -12.65 -27.40 3.63
CA LYS A 277 -13.58 -28.37 4.21
C LYS A 277 -15.02 -27.85 4.23
N SER A 278 -15.21 -26.59 4.62
CA SER A 278 -16.54 -25.95 4.62
C SER A 278 -17.14 -25.82 3.21
N LEU A 279 -16.34 -25.42 2.22
CA LEU A 279 -16.81 -25.13 0.85
C LEU A 279 -17.07 -26.39 0.02
N THR A 280 -16.43 -27.51 0.35
CA THR A 280 -16.40 -28.71 -0.50
C THR A 280 -16.91 -29.98 0.18
N GLU A 281 -17.07 -29.95 1.51
CA GLU A 281 -17.39 -31.10 2.35
C GLU A 281 -16.37 -32.25 2.24
N LYS A 282 -15.15 -31.95 1.74
CA LYS A 282 -14.03 -32.89 1.65
C LYS A 282 -12.94 -32.54 2.65
N ASP A 283 -12.16 -33.54 3.04
CA ASP A 283 -11.06 -33.38 3.98
C ASP A 283 -9.86 -34.20 3.48
N PHE A 284 -9.06 -33.61 2.60
CA PHE A 284 -7.80 -34.21 2.14
C PHE A 284 -6.65 -33.77 3.04
N ALA A 285 -5.64 -34.62 3.19
CA ALA A 285 -4.53 -34.41 4.09
C ALA A 285 -3.49 -33.45 3.53
N THR A 286 -3.28 -33.47 2.21
CA THR A 286 -2.20 -32.74 1.54
C THR A 286 -2.72 -31.79 0.46
N ALA A 287 -1.96 -30.72 0.20
CA ALA A 287 -2.28 -29.77 -0.88
C ALA A 287 -2.31 -30.44 -2.27
N ASN A 288 -1.53 -31.50 -2.49
CA ASN A 288 -1.49 -32.20 -3.77
C ASN A 288 -2.78 -32.98 -4.05
N GLU A 289 -3.30 -33.70 -3.05
CA GLU A 289 -4.60 -34.38 -3.15
C GLU A 289 -5.72 -33.38 -3.47
N TRP A 290 -5.69 -32.20 -2.85
CA TRP A 290 -6.63 -31.12 -3.16
C TRP A 290 -6.50 -30.63 -4.61
N ARG A 291 -5.29 -30.47 -5.13
CA ARG A 291 -5.04 -30.04 -6.53
C ARG A 291 -5.54 -31.08 -7.53
N GLU A 292 -5.25 -32.35 -7.29
CA GLU A 292 -5.70 -33.47 -8.14
C GLU A 292 -7.23 -33.55 -8.16
N TRP A 293 -7.87 -33.46 -7.00
CA TRP A 293 -9.33 -33.45 -6.88
C TRP A 293 -9.97 -32.23 -7.56
N TYR A 294 -9.36 -31.05 -7.46
CA TYR A 294 -9.89 -29.86 -8.11
C TYR A 294 -9.72 -29.92 -9.63
N ALA A 295 -8.60 -30.49 -10.11
CA ALA A 295 -8.34 -30.69 -11.54
C ALA A 295 -9.32 -31.69 -12.18
N SER A 296 -9.76 -32.72 -11.46
CA SER A 296 -10.74 -33.70 -11.97
C SER A 296 -12.17 -33.17 -12.06
N ARG A 297 -12.43 -31.95 -11.55
CA ARG A 297 -13.73 -31.28 -11.57
C ARG A 297 -13.83 -30.12 -12.58
N LYS A 298 -12.74 -29.78 -13.27
CA LYS A 298 -12.74 -28.86 -14.40
C LYS A 298 -13.15 -29.59 -15.67
#